data_AF-A0A5M3WG24-F1
#
_entry.id   AF-A0A5M3WG24-F1
#
_cell.length_a   1.000
_cell.length_b   1.000
_cell.length_c   1.000
_cell.angle_alpha   90.00
_cell.angle_beta   90.00
_cell.angle_gamma   90.00
#
_symmetry.space_group_name_H-M   'P 1'
#
loop_
_entity.id
_entity.type
_entity.pdbx_description
1 polymer ?
#
loop_
_entity_poly.entity_id
_entity_poly.type
_entity_poly.pdbx_seq_one_letter_code
_entity_poly.pdbx_strand_id
1 'polypeptide(L)'
;MGEIPTGLTADPARPLTHITDTLLHDVDFADWEQFDGEHPLLVMLRSAGRPAIRDQLRTQICEGYLPDFAERMGGENPALRAELVGALLLGMGVMRSLLDSPALRDASFEETRTLVRRLVTTLTS
;
A
#
# COMPACT_ATOMS: atom_id res chain seq x y z
N MET A 1 -13.77 8.70 -10.32
CA MET A 1 -13.00 8.97 -9.09
C MET A 1 -13.22 7.77 -8.22
N GLY A 2 -12.31 6.80 -8.25
CA GLY A 2 -12.42 5.64 -7.35
C GLY A 2 -12.28 6.14 -5.93
N GLU A 3 -13.33 6.00 -5.13
CA GLU A 3 -13.22 6.16 -3.68
C GLU A 3 -12.31 5.05 -3.18
N ILE A 4 -11.14 5.44 -2.68
CA ILE A 4 -10.27 4.51 -1.97
C ILE A 4 -11.00 4.19 -0.65
N PRO A 5 -11.12 2.91 -0.25
CA PRO A 5 -12.12 2.52 0.73
C PRO A 5 -11.90 3.26 2.04
N THR A 6 -12.80 4.22 2.31
CA THR A 6 -12.77 5.00 3.53
C THR A 6 -13.13 4.05 4.68
N GLY A 7 -12.24 3.90 5.67
CA GLY A 7 -12.48 3.05 6.83
C GLY A 7 -11.89 1.64 6.79
N LEU A 8 -10.82 1.37 6.02
CA LEU A 8 -10.09 0.09 6.11
C LEU A 8 -9.66 -0.25 7.55
N THR A 9 -9.36 0.80 8.32
CA THR A 9 -8.95 0.79 9.72
C THR A 9 -10.11 0.97 10.71
N ALA A 10 -11.34 1.22 10.24
CA ALA A 10 -12.49 1.61 11.08
C ALA A 10 -12.95 0.52 12.05
N ASP A 11 -12.70 -0.76 11.72
CA ASP A 11 -12.90 -1.87 12.65
C ASP A 11 -11.63 -2.10 13.48
N PRO A 12 -11.62 -1.75 14.79
CA PRO A 12 -10.45 -1.91 15.64
C PRO A 12 -10.11 -3.38 15.92
N ALA A 13 -11.06 -4.31 15.78
CA ALA A 13 -10.84 -5.74 16.02
C ALA A 13 -10.20 -6.47 14.83
N ARG A 14 -10.24 -5.87 13.63
CA ARG A 14 -9.63 -6.42 12.42
C ARG A 14 -8.11 -6.52 12.58
N PRO A 15 -7.41 -7.61 12.25
CA PRO A 15 -5.95 -7.65 12.34
C PRO A 15 -5.27 -6.72 11.33
N LEU A 16 -4.14 -6.09 11.69
CA LEU A 16 -3.35 -5.24 10.77
C LEU A 16 -2.90 -6.00 9.51
N THR A 17 -2.58 -7.28 9.65
CA THR A 17 -2.24 -8.16 8.52
C THR A 17 -3.38 -8.28 7.51
N HIS A 18 -4.64 -8.30 7.96
CA HIS A 18 -5.78 -8.32 7.05
C HIS A 18 -5.93 -7.00 6.28
N ILE A 19 -5.68 -5.88 6.95
CA ILE A 19 -5.69 -4.55 6.32
C ILE A 19 -4.59 -4.48 5.25
N THR A 20 -3.40 -4.98 5.55
CA THR A 20 -2.31 -5.06 4.58
C THR A 20 -2.61 -6.02 3.44
N ASP A 21 -3.27 -7.15 3.69
CA ASP A 21 -3.72 -8.07 2.63
C ASP A 21 -4.69 -7.35 1.66
N THR A 22 -5.63 -6.55 2.20
CA THR A 22 -6.55 -5.74 1.39
C THR A 22 -5.79 -4.69 0.60
N LEU A 23 -4.87 -3.94 1.22
CA LEU A 23 -4.07 -2.93 0.52
C LEU A 23 -3.17 -3.53 -0.55
N LEU A 24 -2.55 -4.69 -0.28
CA LEU A 24 -1.76 -5.43 -1.26
C LEU A 24 -2.62 -5.79 -2.47
N HIS A 25 -3.82 -6.34 -2.24
CA HIS A 25 -4.72 -6.66 -3.32
C HIS A 25 -5.06 -5.39 -4.13
N ASP A 26 -5.49 -4.33 -3.45
CA ASP A 26 -5.96 -3.10 -4.08
C ASP A 26 -4.85 -2.38 -4.89
N VAL A 27 -3.62 -2.37 -4.37
CA VAL A 27 -2.49 -1.65 -5.00
C VAL A 27 -1.82 -2.47 -6.10
N ASP A 28 -1.63 -3.78 -5.90
CA ASP A 28 -0.76 -4.61 -6.75
C ASP A 28 -1.50 -5.63 -7.64
N PHE A 29 -2.76 -5.96 -7.31
CA PHE A 29 -3.49 -7.06 -7.98
C PHE A 29 -4.87 -6.67 -8.51
N ALA A 30 -5.46 -5.57 -8.06
CA ALA A 30 -6.75 -5.10 -8.54
C ALA A 30 -6.61 -4.47 -9.93
N ASP A 31 -7.59 -4.75 -10.79
CA ASP A 31 -7.69 -4.14 -12.11
C ASP A 31 -8.45 -2.81 -12.00
N TRP A 32 -7.71 -1.71 -12.08
CA TRP A 32 -8.26 -0.36 -12.09
C TRP A 32 -8.50 0.10 -13.52
N GLU A 33 -9.59 -0.34 -14.15
CA GLU A 33 -9.91 -0.05 -15.56
C GLU A 33 -9.83 1.45 -15.91
N GLN A 34 -10.18 2.33 -14.97
CA GLN A 34 -10.13 3.80 -15.14
C GLN A 34 -8.70 4.36 -15.26
N PHE A 35 -7.70 3.55 -14.93
CA PHE A 35 -6.29 3.90 -14.81
C PHE A 35 -5.39 2.87 -15.53
N ASP A 36 -5.92 2.27 -16.61
CA ASP A 36 -5.19 1.29 -17.43
C ASP A 36 -4.70 0.07 -16.63
N GLY A 37 -5.52 -0.35 -15.67
CA GLY A 37 -5.25 -1.51 -14.81
C GLY A 37 -4.35 -1.23 -13.62
N GLU A 38 -3.98 0.03 -13.36
CA GLU A 38 -3.07 0.38 -12.27
C GLU A 38 -3.71 1.21 -11.16
N HIS A 39 -3.26 0.97 -9.92
CA HIS A 39 -3.72 1.76 -8.79
C HIS A 39 -3.36 3.26 -8.98
N PRO A 40 -4.26 4.21 -8.64
CA PRO A 40 -4.03 5.65 -8.82
C PRO A 40 -2.72 6.18 -8.22
N LEU A 41 -2.28 5.63 -7.09
CA LEU A 41 -1.01 6.02 -6.46
C LEU A 41 0.20 5.72 -7.35
N LEU A 42 0.18 4.61 -8.11
CA LEU A 42 1.26 4.26 -9.04
C LEU A 42 1.28 5.20 -10.24
N VAL A 43 0.10 5.56 -10.76
CA VAL A 43 -0.04 6.59 -11.81
C VAL A 43 0.52 7.94 -11.34
N MET A 44 0.20 8.34 -10.11
CA MET A 44 0.72 9.57 -9.51
C MET A 44 2.24 9.51 -9.31
N LEU A 45 2.79 8.39 -8.86
CA LEU A 45 4.23 8.18 -8.67
C LEU A 45 5.03 8.44 -9.95
N ARG A 46 4.54 7.98 -11.11
CA ARG A 46 5.18 8.27 -12.42
C ARG A 46 5.26 9.77 -12.73
N SER A 47 4.33 10.55 -12.17
CA SER A 47 4.24 11.99 -12.35
C SER A 47 4.83 12.79 -11.17
N ALA A 48 5.43 12.13 -10.17
CA ALA A 48 5.93 12.77 -8.94
C ALA A 48 7.11 13.73 -9.16
N GLY A 49 7.69 13.76 -10.37
CA GLY A 49 8.62 14.82 -10.78
C GLY A 49 7.97 16.22 -10.83
N ARG A 50 6.64 16.30 -10.93
CA ARG A 50 5.86 17.55 -10.89
C ARG A 50 5.53 17.90 -9.44
N PRO A 51 5.89 19.10 -8.93
CA PRO A 51 5.68 19.47 -7.52
C PRO A 51 4.23 19.26 -7.03
N ALA A 52 3.24 19.70 -7.80
CA ALA A 52 1.84 19.56 -7.44
C ALA A 52 1.39 18.09 -7.26
N ILE A 53 1.90 17.18 -8.10
CA ILE A 53 1.57 15.74 -8.00
C ILE A 53 2.28 15.10 -6.82
N ARG A 54 3.54 15.50 -6.56
CA ARG A 54 4.28 15.06 -5.38
C ARG A 54 3.59 15.48 -4.09
N ASP A 55 3.10 16.72 -4.02
CA ASP A 55 2.39 17.23 -2.85
C ASP A 55 1.07 16.48 -2.65
N GLN A 56 0.34 16.22 -3.73
CA GLN A 56 -0.88 15.41 -3.68
C GLN A 56 -0.59 13.97 -3.21
N LEU A 57 0.48 13.34 -3.71
CA LEU A 57 0.90 12.01 -3.31
C LEU A 57 1.28 11.96 -1.82
N ARG A 58 2.04 12.96 -1.36
CA ARG A 58 2.41 13.14 0.05
C ARG A 58 1.17 13.27 0.93
N THR A 59 0.19 14.10 0.55
CA THR A 59 -1.06 14.23 1.31
C THR A 59 -1.84 12.92 1.36
N GLN A 60 -2.02 12.21 0.24
CA GLN A 60 -2.75 10.94 0.27
C GLN A 60 -2.11 9.87 1.15
N ILE A 61 -0.78 9.78 1.14
CA ILE A 61 -0.04 8.74 1.89
C ILE A 61 0.18 9.17 3.33
N CYS A 62 0.86 10.30 3.55
CA CYS A 62 1.33 10.73 4.86
C CYS A 62 0.24 11.39 5.71
N GLU A 63 -0.78 11.98 5.09
CA GLU A 63 -1.89 12.63 5.80
C GLU A 63 -3.18 11.79 5.71
N GLY A 64 -3.16 10.67 4.97
CA GLY A 64 -4.28 9.74 4.81
C GLY A 64 -4.00 8.37 5.44
N TYR A 65 -3.48 7.42 4.66
CA TYR A 65 -3.42 6.01 5.06
C TYR A 65 -2.51 5.71 6.25
N LEU A 66 -1.33 6.33 6.29
CA LEU A 66 -0.29 5.96 7.25
C LEU A 66 -0.60 6.37 8.69
N PRO A 67 -1.19 7.55 8.96
CA PRO A 67 -1.65 7.92 10.30
C PRO A 67 -2.60 6.87 10.91
N ASP A 68 -3.68 6.51 10.20
CA ASP A 68 -4.66 5.52 10.69
C ASP A 68 -4.02 4.15 10.95
N PHE A 69 -3.05 3.78 10.13
CA PHE A 69 -2.33 2.52 10.26
C PHE A 69 -1.35 2.56 11.45
N ALA A 70 -0.69 3.69 11.68
CA ALA A 70 0.21 3.93 12.81
C ALA A 70 -0.52 3.91 14.15
N GLU A 71 -1.69 4.55 14.26
CA GLU A 71 -2.50 4.56 15.48
C GLU A 71 -2.81 3.14 15.98
N ARG A 72 -2.95 2.19 15.05
CA ARG A 72 -3.29 0.80 15.35
C ARG A 72 -2.09 -0.07 15.70
N MET A 73 -0.87 0.31 15.31
CA MET A 73 0.33 -0.49 15.57
C MET A 73 0.80 -0.43 17.02
N GLY A 74 0.53 0.69 17.71
CA GLY A 74 1.03 0.90 19.07
C GLY A 74 2.55 0.69 19.17
N GLY A 75 3.03 0.42 20.40
CA GLY A 75 4.43 0.07 20.62
C GLY A 75 5.43 1.18 20.28
N GLU A 76 6.67 0.80 19.99
CA GLU A 76 7.74 1.75 19.68
C GLU A 76 7.70 2.16 18.20
N ASN A 77 7.84 3.46 17.95
CA ASN A 77 7.92 4.06 16.61
C ASN A 77 6.79 3.66 15.64
N PRO A 78 5.50 3.70 16.03
CA PRO A 78 4.39 3.23 15.20
C PRO A 78 4.30 3.94 13.84
N ALA A 79 4.59 5.24 13.79
CA ALA A 79 4.57 6.02 12.54
C ALA A 79 5.63 5.53 11.54
N LEU A 80 6.87 5.33 11.99
CA LEU A 80 7.95 4.82 11.14
C LEU A 80 7.63 3.40 10.62
N ARG A 81 7.05 2.55 11.47
CA ARG A 81 6.64 1.20 11.09
C ARG A 81 5.52 1.21 10.06
N ALA A 82 4.57 2.15 10.17
CA ALA A 82 3.56 2.39 9.13
C ALA A 82 4.18 2.82 7.81
N GLU A 83 5.11 3.78 7.84
CA GLU A 83 5.82 4.22 6.66
C GLU A 83 6.62 3.08 5.99
N LEU A 84 7.23 2.18 6.77
CA LEU A 84 7.91 1.00 6.23
C LEU A 84 6.94 0.01 5.55
N VAL A 85 5.76 -0.21 6.11
CA VAL A 85 4.72 -1.01 5.46
C VAL A 85 4.23 -0.35 4.17
N GLY A 86 3.97 0.97 4.20
CA GLY A 86 3.59 1.73 3.01
C GLY A 86 4.67 1.68 1.92
N ALA A 87 5.94 1.83 2.29
CA ALA A 87 7.06 1.75 1.37
C ALA A 87 7.20 0.36 0.75
N LEU A 88 6.97 -0.71 1.52
CA LEU A 88 6.95 -2.08 1.02
C LEU A 88 5.87 -2.25 -0.06
N LEU A 89 4.63 -1.85 0.21
CA LEU A 89 3.50 -1.98 -0.73
C LEU A 89 3.71 -1.15 -1.99
N LEU A 90 4.05 0.13 -1.85
CA LEU A 90 4.30 1.01 -2.99
C LEU A 90 5.50 0.55 -3.83
N GLY A 91 6.56 0.08 -3.17
CA GLY A 91 7.73 -0.49 -3.84
C GLY A 91 7.39 -1.74 -4.64
N MET A 92 6.54 -2.62 -4.11
CA MET A 92 6.05 -3.78 -4.86
C MET A 92 5.22 -3.36 -6.08
N GLY A 93 4.33 -2.37 -5.94
CA GLY A 93 3.53 -1.90 -7.06
C GLY A 93 4.38 -1.29 -8.17
N VAL A 94 5.44 -0.55 -7.81
CA VAL A 94 6.44 -0.07 -8.78
C VAL A 94 7.17 -1.25 -9.44
N MET A 95 7.64 -2.22 -8.67
CA MET A 95 8.38 -3.36 -9.21
C MET A 95 7.51 -4.24 -10.13
N ARG A 96 6.24 -4.41 -9.82
CA ARG A 96 5.29 -5.23 -10.58
C ARG A 96 4.75 -4.49 -11.81
N SER A 97 4.27 -3.26 -11.65
CA SER A 97 3.54 -2.54 -12.71
C SER A 97 4.43 -1.63 -13.57
N LEU A 98 5.47 -1.02 -13.00
CA LEU A 98 6.36 -0.13 -13.76
C LEU A 98 7.59 -0.85 -14.31
N LEU A 99 8.21 -1.72 -13.50
CA LEU A 99 9.46 -2.40 -13.86
C LEU A 99 9.26 -3.78 -14.47
N ASP A 100 8.03 -4.31 -14.45
CA ASP A 100 7.69 -5.65 -14.95
C ASP A 100 8.64 -6.74 -14.41
N SER A 101 8.92 -6.68 -13.10
CA SER A 101 9.84 -7.61 -12.45
C SER A 101 9.31 -9.06 -12.59
N PRO A 102 10.05 -9.97 -13.24
CA PRO A 102 9.49 -11.26 -13.65
C PRO A 102 8.92 -12.09 -12.50
N ALA A 103 9.67 -12.18 -11.40
CA ALA A 103 9.23 -12.96 -10.23
C ALA A 103 8.00 -12.34 -9.56
N LEU A 104 7.90 -11.01 -9.51
CA LEU A 104 6.75 -10.35 -8.92
C LEU A 104 5.54 -10.36 -9.84
N ARG A 105 5.71 -10.27 -11.17
CA ARG A 105 4.61 -10.40 -12.14
C ARG A 105 3.99 -11.80 -12.09
N ASP A 106 4.84 -12.82 -12.14
CA ASP A 106 4.40 -14.22 -12.29
C ASP A 106 3.86 -14.80 -10.98
N ALA A 107 4.19 -14.20 -9.82
CA ALA A 107 3.67 -14.60 -8.53
C ALA A 107 2.16 -14.33 -8.42
N SER A 108 1.45 -15.30 -7.85
CA SER A 108 0.05 -15.15 -7.47
C SER A 108 -0.11 -14.22 -6.27
N PHE A 109 -1.35 -13.73 -6.08
CA PHE A 109 -1.71 -12.97 -4.89
C PHE A 109 -1.41 -13.75 -3.61
N GLU A 110 -1.76 -15.04 -3.53
CA GLU A 110 -1.57 -15.84 -2.31
C GLU A 110 -0.09 -16.10 -1.97
N GLU A 111 0.74 -16.33 -2.97
CA GLU A 111 2.20 -16.46 -2.77
C GLU A 111 2.79 -15.15 -2.23
N THR A 112 2.41 -14.03 -2.84
CA THR A 112 2.88 -12.69 -2.45
C THR A 112 2.37 -12.32 -1.06
N ARG A 113 1.07 -12.49 -0.81
CA ARG A 113 0.39 -12.24 0.47
C ARG A 113 1.04 -13.01 1.61
N THR A 114 1.40 -14.27 1.40
CA THR A 114 2.08 -15.08 2.42
C THR A 114 3.42 -14.48 2.85
N LEU A 115 4.22 -13.98 1.91
CA LEU A 115 5.51 -13.35 2.19
C LEU A 115 5.34 -11.98 2.84
N VAL A 116 4.46 -11.13 2.29
CA VAL A 116 4.15 -9.80 2.81
C VAL A 116 3.63 -9.90 4.25
N ARG A 117 2.71 -10.83 4.53
CA ARG A 117 2.17 -11.03 5.87
C ARG A 117 3.25 -11.34 6.90
N ARG A 118 4.29 -12.10 6.53
CA ARG A 118 5.43 -12.38 7.43
C ARG A 118 6.22 -11.12 7.73
N LEU A 119 6.52 -10.32 6.71
CA LEU A 119 7.23 -9.04 6.87
C LEU A 119 6.45 -8.05 7.73
N VAL A 120 5.15 -7.91 7.45
CA VAL A 120 4.25 -7.01 8.20
C VAL A 120 4.09 -7.48 9.64
N THR A 121 4.02 -8.78 9.90
CA THR A 121 3.95 -9.30 11.28
C THR A 121 5.14 -8.83 12.10
N THR A 122 6.37 -8.88 11.55
CA THR A 122 7.57 -8.34 12.21
C THR A 122 7.48 -6.83 12.46
N LEU A 123 6.86 -6.09 11.52
CA LEU A 123 6.65 -4.65 11.64
C LEU A 123 5.41 -4.28 12.45
N THR A 124 4.63 -5.23 12.97
CA THR A 124 3.39 -5.00 13.74
C THR A 124 3.39 -5.67 15.13
N SER A 125 4.42 -6.47 15.45
CA SER A 125 4.73 -6.99 16.79
C SER A 125 5.43 -5.97 17.68
#